data_AF-A0A2T2T013-F1
#
_entry.id   AF-A0A2T2T013-F1
#
_cell.length_a   1.000
_cell.length_b   1.000
_cell.length_c   1.000
_cell.angle_alpha   90.00
_cell.angle_beta   90.00
_cell.angle_gamma   90.00
#
_symmetry.space_group_name_H-M   'P 1'
#
loop_
_entity.id
_entity.type
_entity.pdbx_description
1 polymer ?
#
loop_
_entity_poly.entity_id
_entity_poly.type
_entity_poly.pdbx_seq_one_letter_code
_entity_poly.pdbx_strand_id
1 'polypeptide(L)' 'LPKIGGGRQMVKEVLRVDASARAAIKNDNVGEVYQMMWEGGQDGQTTLEQDLYRLARKRKIKPEHAMDYANNKKRLRRLF' A
#
# COMPACT_ATOMS: atom_id res chain seq x y z
N LEU A 1 -4.55 12.51 0.49
CA LEU A 1 -4.17 13.21 -0.76
C LEU A 1 -5.39 13.82 -1.44
N PRO A 2 -5.22 14.74 -2.39
CA PRO A 2 -6.34 15.40 -3.06
C PRO A 2 -7.24 14.40 -3.81
N LYS A 3 -8.54 14.46 -3.53
CA LYS A 3 -9.57 13.64 -4.17
C LYS A 3 -10.03 14.31 -5.47
N ILE A 4 -10.41 13.52 -6.47
CA ILE A 4 -11.11 14.05 -7.65
C ILE A 4 -12.47 14.62 -7.20
N GLY A 5 -12.76 15.85 -7.61
CA GLY A 5 -13.98 16.56 -7.20
C GLY A 5 -13.85 17.33 -5.88
N GLY A 6 -12.63 17.47 -5.33
CA GLY A 6 -12.36 18.27 -4.13
C GLY A 6 -12.38 17.46 -2.84
N GLY A 7 -11.80 18.04 -1.79
CA GLY A 7 -11.58 17.40 -0.50
C GLY A 7 -10.40 16.41 -0.49
N ARG A 8 -10.37 15.54 0.53
CA ARG A 8 -9.26 14.58 0.76
C ARG A 8 -9.73 13.14 0.62
N GLN A 9 -8.88 12.29 0.05
CA GLN A 9 -9.04 10.84 0.03
C GLN A 9 -8.03 10.21 0.99
N MET A 10 -8.53 9.35 1.89
CA MET A 10 -7.70 8.47 2.71
C MET A 10 -7.12 7.36 1.82
N VAL A 11 -5.82 7.14 1.98
CA VAL A 11 -5.10 5.96 1.55
C VAL A 11 -4.64 5.27 2.82
N LYS A 12 -4.64 3.94 2.81
CA LYS A 12 -4.23 3.14 3.98
C LYS A 12 -3.16 2.13 3.61
N GLU A 13 -2.32 1.85 4.58
CA GLU A 13 -1.47 0.69 4.65
C GLU A 13 -1.94 -0.13 5.86
N VAL A 14 -2.09 -1.44 5.71
CA VAL A 14 -2.64 -2.32 6.75
C VAL A 14 -1.77 -3.56 6.84
N LEU A 15 -1.08 -3.70 7.98
CA LEU A 15 -0.33 -4.88 8.38
C LEU A 15 -1.11 -5.61 9.47
N ARG A 16 -1.38 -6.91 9.27
CA ARG A 16 -1.91 -7.79 10.33
C ARG A 16 -0.75 -8.57 10.91
N VAL A 17 -0.53 -8.46 12.23
CA VAL A 17 0.59 -9.15 12.90
C VAL A 17 0.25 -10.61 13.15
N ASP A 18 0.36 -11.42 12.09
CA ASP A 18 0.28 -12.87 12.15
C ASP A 18 1.57 -13.50 12.71
N ALA A 19 1.67 -14.84 12.69
CA ALA A 19 2.83 -15.56 13.18
C ALA A 19 4.11 -15.23 12.39
N SER A 20 4.01 -15.08 11.07
CA SER A 20 5.13 -14.79 10.16
C SER A 20 5.67 -13.39 10.36
N ALA A 21 4.79 -12.38 10.38
CA ALA A 21 5.15 -10.99 10.62
C ALA A 21 5.78 -10.83 12.02
N ARG A 22 5.24 -11.52 13.03
CA ARG A 22 5.81 -11.52 14.39
C ARG A 22 7.23 -12.10 14.40
N ALA A 23 7.47 -13.20 13.67
CA ALA A 23 8.79 -13.82 13.59
C ALA A 23 9.79 -12.90 12.88
N ALA A 24 9.40 -12.29 11.76
CA ALA A 24 10.23 -11.34 11.02
C ALA A 24 10.65 -10.14 11.89
N ILE A 25 9.70 -9.57 12.66
CA ILE A 25 9.98 -8.45 13.58
C ILE A 25 10.94 -8.87 14.69
N LYS A 26 10.76 -10.07 15.28
CA LYS A 26 11.64 -10.55 16.36
C LYS A 26 13.08 -10.81 15.90
N ASN A 27 13.25 -11.17 14.63
CA ASN A 27 14.55 -11.51 14.06
C ASN A 27 15.22 -10.34 13.33
N ASP A 28 14.69 -9.11 13.47
CA ASP A 28 15.16 -7.89 12.77
C ASP A 28 15.10 -7.97 11.22
N ASN A 29 14.27 -8.86 10.69
CA ASN A 29 14.05 -9.05 9.26
C ASN A 29 12.88 -8.19 8.74
N VAL A 30 12.80 -6.93 9.18
CA VAL A 30 11.66 -6.04 8.89
C VAL A 30 11.47 -5.76 7.40
N GLY A 31 12.51 -5.92 6.57
CA GLY A 31 12.42 -5.82 5.12
C GLY A 31 11.47 -6.86 4.49
N GLU A 32 11.30 -8.02 5.12
CA GLU A 32 10.40 -9.08 4.65
C GLU A 32 8.92 -8.75 4.93
N VAL A 33 8.65 -7.95 5.96
CA VAL A 33 7.28 -7.59 6.38
C VAL A 33 6.52 -6.88 5.27
N TYR A 34 7.21 -6.07 4.46
CA TYR A 34 6.57 -5.44 3.30
C TYR A 34 6.09 -6.48 2.27
N GLN A 35 6.88 -7.52 2.02
CA GLN A 35 6.51 -8.58 1.09
C GLN A 35 5.35 -9.42 1.65
N MET A 36 5.38 -9.73 2.94
CA MET A 36 4.27 -10.41 3.63
C MET A 36 2.97 -9.61 3.52
N MET A 37 3.01 -8.30 3.73
CA MET A 37 1.84 -7.43 3.61
C MET A 37 1.30 -7.37 2.17
N TRP A 38 2.19 -7.37 1.17
CA TRP A 38 1.82 -7.38 -0.24
C TRP A 38 1.06 -8.65 -0.64
N GLU A 39 1.47 -9.79 -0.11
CA GLU A 39 0.87 -11.10 -0.39
C GLU A 39 -0.36 -11.38 0.48
N GLY A 40 -0.42 -10.80 1.68
CA GLY A 40 -1.50 -10.98 2.67
C GLY A 40 -2.84 -10.33 2.34
N GLY A 41 -3.11 -10.01 1.06
CA GLY A 41 -4.35 -9.35 0.63
C GLY A 41 -5.62 -10.13 0.99
N GLN A 42 -5.55 -11.48 1.01
CA GLN A 42 -6.66 -12.34 1.43
C GLN A 42 -6.97 -12.20 2.93
N ASP A 43 -5.98 -11.85 3.74
CA ASP A 43 -6.12 -11.60 5.19
C ASP A 43 -6.45 -10.14 5.52
N GLY A 44 -6.80 -9.34 4.50
CA GLY A 44 -7.15 -7.93 4.65
C GLY A 44 -5.95 -6.99 4.74
N GLN A 45 -4.74 -7.47 4.45
CA GLN A 45 -3.54 -6.64 4.39
C GLN A 45 -3.50 -5.84 3.09
N THR A 46 -2.81 -4.70 3.10
CA THR A 46 -2.58 -3.92 1.87
C THR A 46 -1.40 -2.99 2.06
N THR A 47 -0.48 -2.95 1.09
CA THR A 47 0.58 -1.94 1.08
C THR A 47 0.05 -0.59 0.61
N LEU A 48 0.76 0.49 0.94
CA LEU A 48 0.43 1.83 0.46
C LEU A 48 0.28 1.86 -1.08
N GLU A 49 1.20 1.24 -1.82
CA GLU A 49 1.17 1.20 -3.29
C GLU A 49 -0.06 0.48 -3.84
N GLN A 50 -0.49 -0.63 -3.21
CA GLN A 50 -1.70 -1.35 -3.62
C GLN A 50 -2.95 -0.49 -3.41
N ASP A 51 -3.06 0.22 -2.29
CA ASP A 51 -4.23 1.07 -2.00
C ASP A 51 -4.25 2.34 -2.88
N LEU A 52 -3.09 2.95 -3.15
CA LEU A 52 -2.93 4.04 -4.12
C LEU A 52 -3.39 3.61 -5.53
N TYR A 53 -2.90 2.47 -6.00
CA TYR A 53 -3.31 1.90 -7.30
C TYR A 53 -4.81 1.65 -7.35
N ARG A 54 -5.37 1.02 -6.32
CA ARG A 54 -6.82 0.76 -6.20
C ARG A 54 -7.64 2.05 -6.29
N LEU A 55 -7.21 3.12 -5.63
CA LEU A 55 -7.93 4.40 -5.65
C LEU A 55 -7.79 5.14 -6.99
N ALA A 56 -6.63 5.06 -7.63
CA ALA A 56 -6.43 5.60 -8.99
C ALA A 56 -7.32 4.88 -10.00
N ARG A 57 -7.37 3.53 -9.97
CA ARG A 57 -8.26 2.74 -10.85
C ARG A 57 -9.74 3.02 -10.61
N LYS A 58 -10.13 3.28 -9.37
CA LYS A 58 -11.50 3.68 -9.00
C LYS A 58 -11.79 5.16 -9.27
N ARG A 59 -10.89 5.90 -9.92
CA ARG A 59 -10.99 7.35 -10.20
C ARG A 59 -11.34 8.18 -8.97
N LYS A 60 -10.81 7.80 -7.80
CA LYS A 60 -10.96 8.57 -6.56
C LYS A 60 -9.85 9.61 -6.40
N ILE A 61 -8.69 9.34 -6.99
CA ILE A 61 -7.51 10.20 -7.04
C ILE A 61 -6.95 10.21 -8.46
N LYS A 62 -6.17 11.23 -8.81
CA LYS A 62 -5.44 11.23 -10.08
C LYS A 62 -4.24 10.27 -10.01
N PRO A 63 -3.85 9.62 -11.12
CA PRO A 63 -2.66 8.76 -11.17
C PRO A 63 -1.36 9.50 -10.79
N GLU A 64 -1.24 10.78 -11.15
CA GLU A 64 -0.11 11.65 -10.74
C GLU A 64 -0.01 11.74 -9.21
N HIS A 65 -1.12 12.00 -8.51
CA HIS A 65 -1.14 12.01 -7.04
C HIS A 65 -0.82 10.63 -6.46
N ALA A 66 -1.15 9.53 -7.13
CA ALA A 66 -0.75 8.21 -6.68
C ALA A 66 0.78 8.07 -6.71
N MET A 67 1.42 8.53 -7.79
CA MET A 67 2.87 8.46 -7.98
C MET A 67 3.65 9.39 -7.05
N ASP A 68 3.11 10.58 -6.78
CA ASP A 68 3.76 11.57 -5.92
C ASP A 68 3.82 11.13 -4.46
N TYR A 69 2.78 10.44 -3.98
CA TYR A 69 2.63 10.01 -2.59
C TYR A 69 3.06 8.56 -2.33
N ALA A 70 3.60 7.85 -3.33
CA ALA A 70 4.08 6.48 -3.15
C ALA A 70 5.46 6.43 -2.48
N ASN A 71 5.64 5.52 -1.50
CA ASN A 71 6.93 5.25 -0.88
C ASN A 71 7.86 4.53 -1.86
N ASN A 72 7.32 3.59 -2.64
CA ASN A 72 8.04 2.85 -3.67
C ASN A 72 7.45 3.12 -5.06
N LYS A 73 7.88 4.23 -5.68
CA LYS A 73 7.46 4.63 -7.05
C LYS A 73 7.74 3.56 -8.10
N LYS A 74 8.83 2.80 -7.97
CA LYS A 74 9.16 1.70 -8.90
C LYS A 74 8.12 0.59 -8.82
N ARG A 75 7.70 0.21 -7.61
CA ARG A 75 6.69 -0.83 -7.39
C ARG A 75 5.29 -0.38 -7.81
N LEU A 76 4.91 0.86 -7.48
CA LEU A 76 3.64 1.41 -7.96
C LEU A 76 3.58 1.47 -9.50
N ARG A 77 4.66 1.88 -10.18
CA ARG A 77 4.72 1.87 -11.64
C ARG A 77 4.49 0.50 -12.27
N ARG A 78 4.83 -0.59 -11.59
CA ARG A 78 4.59 -1.96 -12.07
C ARG A 78 3.14 -2.42 -11.91
N LEU A 79 2.35 -1.73 -11.08
CA LEU A 79 0.92 -2.02 -10.90
C LEU A 79 0.06 -1.33 -11.97
N PHE A 80 0.47 -0.13 -12.40
CA PHE A 80 -0.16 0.61 -13.50
C PHE A 80 0.06 -0.10 -14.84
#